data_AF-A0A562E4X7-F1
#
_entry.id   AF-A0A562E4X7-F1
#
_cell.length_a   1.000
_cell.length_b   1.000
_cell.length_c   1.000
_cell.angle_alpha   90.00
_cell.angle_beta   90.00
_cell.angle_gamma   90.00
#
_symmetry.space_group_name_H-M   'P 1'
#
loop_
_entity.id
_entity.type
_entity.pdbx_description
1 polymer ?
#
loop_
_entity_poly.entity_id
_entity_poly.type
_entity_poly.pdbx_seq_one_letter_code
_entity_poly.pdbx_strand_id
1 'polypeptide(L)'
;MQAVGNGIAGLAARAEELGSTHPEVLSALGALYADTISHLRPRIMVQGNPHYLGQPGVVSEIRALLLAAVRSARLWRQLGGSQWHFLFARKAMAEAVRMHRN
;
A
#
# COMPACT_ATOMS: atom_id res chain seq x y z
N MET A 1 12.91 -0.44 -6.79
CA MET A 1 11.78 -1.41 -6.80
C MET A 1 12.19 -2.85 -6.50
N GLN A 2 13.39 -3.31 -6.89
CA GLN A 2 13.84 -4.68 -6.57
C GLN A 2 13.86 -4.96 -5.06
N ALA A 3 14.38 -4.03 -4.24
CA ALA A 3 14.38 -4.18 -2.78
C ALA A 3 12.97 -4.42 -2.19
N VAL A 4 11.96 -3.69 -2.67
CA VAL A 4 10.56 -3.87 -2.25
C VAL A 4 10.04 -5.23 -2.69
N GLY A 5 10.33 -5.65 -3.93
CA GLY A 5 9.92 -6.96 -4.43
C GLY A 5 10.51 -8.11 -3.61
N ASN A 6 11.82 -8.04 -3.32
CA ASN A 6 12.51 -9.04 -2.52
C ASN A 6 11.99 -9.07 -1.07
N GLY A 7 11.74 -7.90 -0.47
CA GLY A 7 11.16 -7.79 0.86
C GLY A 7 9.77 -8.40 0.95
N ILE A 8 8.89 -8.14 -0.04
CA ILE A 8 7.56 -8.76 -0.11
C ILE A 8 7.68 -10.29 -0.25
N ALA A 9 8.57 -10.77 -1.13
CA ALA A 9 8.77 -12.21 -1.33
C ALA A 9 9.26 -12.90 -0.04
N GLY A 10 10.15 -12.27 0.71
CA GLY A 10 10.62 -12.78 2.00
C GLY A 10 9.54 -12.85 3.09
N LEU A 11 8.48 -12.03 2.97
CA LEU A 11 7.37 -12.00 3.93
C LEU A 11 6.19 -12.92 3.53
N ALA A 12 6.20 -13.48 2.32
CA ALA A 12 5.07 -14.24 1.77
C ALA A 12 4.70 -15.44 2.64
N ALA A 13 5.69 -16.28 3.02
CA ALA A 13 5.43 -17.47 3.83
C ALA A 13 4.79 -17.13 5.19
N ARG A 14 5.24 -16.05 5.85
CA ARG A 14 4.66 -15.61 7.12
C ARG A 14 3.25 -15.06 6.95
N ALA A 15 2.99 -14.36 5.85
CA ALA A 15 1.66 -13.85 5.54
C ALA A 15 0.67 -14.97 5.17
N GLU A 16 1.14 -16.06 4.56
CA GLU A 16 0.35 -17.27 4.30
C GLU A 16 0.01 -18.03 5.58
N GLU A 17 0.96 -18.13 6.51
CA GLU A 17 0.77 -18.82 7.79
C GLU A 17 -0.11 -18.01 8.77
N LEU A 18 0.19 -16.73 8.98
CA LEU A 18 -0.44 -15.91 10.02
C LEU A 18 -1.62 -15.07 9.50
N GLY A 19 -1.72 -14.90 8.19
CA GLY A 19 -2.64 -13.95 7.54
C GLY A 19 -2.00 -12.58 7.27
N SER A 20 -2.41 -11.96 6.16
CA SER A 20 -1.81 -10.71 5.67
C SER A 20 -2.04 -9.49 6.58
N THR A 21 -3.04 -9.55 7.47
CA THR A 21 -3.39 -8.48 8.41
C THR A 21 -2.90 -8.76 9.83
N HIS A 22 -2.16 -9.84 10.04
CA HIS A 22 -1.60 -10.15 11.37
C HIS A 22 -0.63 -9.03 11.82
N PRO A 23 -0.63 -8.62 13.10
CA PRO A 23 0.19 -7.50 13.58
C PRO A 23 1.68 -7.62 13.23
N GLU A 24 2.23 -8.83 13.24
CA GLU A 24 3.63 -9.07 12.88
C GLU A 24 3.92 -8.87 11.39
N VAL A 25 2.99 -9.29 10.52
CA VAL A 25 3.09 -9.08 9.08
C VAL A 25 2.96 -7.59 8.77
N LEU A 26 2.02 -6.89 9.41
CA LEU A 26 1.87 -5.44 9.29
C LEU A 26 3.11 -4.69 9.78
N SER A 27 3.70 -5.11 10.91
CA SER A 27 4.95 -4.56 11.42
C SER A 27 6.09 -4.70 10.41
N ALA A 28 6.27 -5.89 9.85
CA ALA A 28 7.32 -6.16 8.86
C ALA A 28 7.10 -5.39 7.54
N LEU A 29 5.87 -5.33 7.04
CA LEU A 29 5.52 -4.52 5.86
C LEU A 29 5.72 -3.02 6.14
N GLY A 30 5.39 -2.57 7.35
CA GLY A 30 5.60 -1.19 7.79
C GLY A 30 7.08 -0.80 7.85
N ALA A 31 7.93 -1.71 8.32
CA ALA A 31 9.39 -1.56 8.28
C ALA A 31 9.90 -1.51 6.84
N LEU A 32 9.45 -2.43 5.98
CA LEU A 32 9.83 -2.44 4.56
C LEU A 32 9.48 -1.12 3.85
N TYR A 33 8.31 -0.53 4.13
CA TYR A 33 7.95 0.79 3.63
C TYR A 33 8.91 1.87 4.13
N ALA A 34 9.22 1.86 5.42
CA ALA A 34 10.12 2.82 6.05
C ALA A 34 11.52 2.79 5.41
N ASP A 35 12.06 1.59 5.18
CA ASP A 35 13.41 1.40 4.66
C ASP A 35 13.54 1.64 3.14
N THR A 36 12.40 1.74 2.43
CA THR A 36 12.41 1.83 0.96
C THR A 36 11.65 3.05 0.44
N ILE A 37 10.32 3.02 0.51
CA ILE A 37 9.44 4.00 -0.12
C ILE A 37 9.48 5.35 0.63
N SER A 38 9.67 5.34 1.94
CA SER A 38 9.62 6.57 2.76
C SER A 38 10.70 7.62 2.42
N HIS A 39 11.77 7.18 1.75
CA HIS A 39 12.86 8.05 1.30
C HIS A 39 12.52 8.86 0.03
N LEU A 40 11.48 8.47 -0.70
CA LEU A 40 11.03 9.17 -1.90
C LEU A 40 10.47 10.55 -1.56
N ARG A 41 10.66 11.52 -2.47
CA ARG A 41 10.11 12.88 -2.33
C ARG A 41 9.06 13.15 -3.41
N PRO A 42 8.00 13.89 -3.08
CA PRO A 42 7.65 14.41 -1.75
C PRO A 42 7.20 13.29 -0.79
N ARG A 43 7.36 13.52 0.53
CA ARG A 43 6.90 12.57 1.54
C ARG A 43 5.39 12.66 1.71
N ILE A 44 4.77 11.52 1.97
CA ILE A 44 3.35 11.46 2.35
C ILE A 44 3.21 11.92 3.79
N MET A 45 2.51 13.04 3.99
CA MET A 45 2.18 13.55 5.31
C MET A 45 0.86 12.95 5.79
N VAL A 46 0.90 12.21 6.90
CA VAL A 46 -0.29 11.66 7.53
C VAL A 46 -0.68 12.58 8.68
N GLN A 47 -1.89 13.12 8.61
CA GLN A 47 -2.44 14.04 9.61
C GLN A 47 -3.55 13.35 10.40
N GLY A 48 -3.61 13.60 11.70
CA GLY A 48 -4.57 12.97 12.61
C GLY A 48 -4.27 13.27 14.07
N ASN A 49 -4.96 12.59 14.97
CA ASN A 49 -4.76 12.76 16.41
C ASN A 49 -3.37 12.21 16.82
N PRO A 50 -2.49 13.03 17.42
CA PRO A 50 -1.14 12.64 17.79
C PRO A 50 -1.06 11.44 18.75
N HIS A 51 -2.07 11.25 19.60
CA HIS A 51 -2.13 10.12 20.51
C HIS A 51 -2.09 8.78 19.77
N TYR A 52 -2.82 8.66 18.67
CA TYR A 52 -2.81 7.45 17.83
C TYR A 52 -1.58 7.40 16.93
N LEU A 53 -1.16 8.53 16.37
CA LEU A 53 0.02 8.59 15.48
C LEU A 53 1.34 8.36 16.21
N GLY A 54 1.35 8.40 17.55
CA GLY A 54 2.47 7.97 18.38
C GLY A 54 2.52 6.47 18.66
N GLN A 55 1.45 5.72 18.41
CA GLN A 55 1.37 4.29 18.72
C GLN A 55 2.11 3.47 17.63
N PRO A 56 3.13 2.65 18.00
CA PRO A 56 3.93 1.93 17.01
C PRO A 56 3.14 0.98 16.11
N GLY A 57 2.10 0.34 16.65
CA GLY A 57 1.21 -0.55 15.88
C GLY A 57 0.44 0.21 14.80
N VAL A 58 -0.18 1.33 15.17
CA VAL A 58 -0.91 2.22 14.23
C VAL A 58 0.02 2.75 13.15
N VAL A 59 1.22 3.19 13.51
CA VAL A 59 2.22 3.66 12.54
C VAL A 59 2.61 2.56 11.56
N SER A 60 2.79 1.33 12.03
CA SER A 60 3.15 0.19 11.20
C SER A 60 2.02 -0.18 10.23
N GLU A 61 0.78 -0.18 10.71
CA GLU A 61 -0.41 -0.42 9.90
C GLU A 61 -0.57 0.63 8.80
N ILE A 62 -0.43 1.92 9.13
CA ILE A 62 -0.45 3.02 8.15
C ILE A 62 0.61 2.79 7.05
N ARG A 63 1.84 2.44 7.44
CA ARG A 63 2.94 2.20 6.49
C ARG A 63 2.69 0.97 5.62
N ALA A 64 2.16 -0.10 6.19
CA ALA A 64 1.78 -1.30 5.45
C ALA A 64 0.68 -1.00 4.42
N LEU A 65 -0.33 -0.20 4.78
CA LEU A 65 -1.38 0.25 3.86
C LEU A 65 -0.81 1.14 2.73
N LEU A 66 0.11 2.05 3.05
CA LEU A 66 0.78 2.87 2.04
C LEU A 66 1.60 2.01 1.06
N LEU A 67 2.30 0.98 1.55
CA LEU A 67 3.00 0.03 0.71
C LEU A 67 2.05 -0.74 -0.22
N ALA A 68 0.92 -1.20 0.31
CA ALA A 68 -0.12 -1.86 -0.47
C ALA A 68 -0.67 -0.94 -1.57
N ALA A 69 -0.93 0.33 -1.24
CA ALA A 69 -1.36 1.33 -2.22
C ALA A 69 -0.33 1.52 -3.34
N VAL A 70 0.97 1.62 -3.02
CA VAL A 70 2.04 1.71 -4.03
C VAL A 70 2.07 0.46 -4.91
N ARG A 71 1.90 -0.74 -4.33
CA ARG A 71 1.87 -2.00 -5.07
C ARG A 71 0.68 -2.09 -6.03
N SER A 72 -0.51 -1.70 -5.58
CA SER A 72 -1.74 -1.64 -6.39
C SER A 72 -1.58 -0.63 -7.51
N ALA A 73 -1.02 0.54 -7.22
CA ALA A 73 -0.75 1.54 -8.22
C ALA A 73 0.27 0.99 -9.25
N ARG A 74 1.34 0.33 -8.82
CA ARG A 74 2.30 -0.32 -9.73
C ARG A 74 1.63 -1.40 -10.59
N LEU A 75 0.75 -2.22 -10.02
CA LEU A 75 -0.04 -3.20 -10.78
C LEU A 75 -0.85 -2.53 -11.88
N TRP A 76 -1.54 -1.44 -11.55
CA TRP A 76 -2.32 -0.67 -12.52
C TRP A 76 -1.46 -0.20 -13.70
N ARG A 77 -0.25 0.32 -13.46
CA ARG A 77 0.69 0.66 -14.55
C ARG A 77 1.15 -0.56 -15.36
N GLN A 78 1.39 -1.70 -14.71
CA GLN A 78 1.77 -2.93 -15.41
C GLN A 78 0.68 -3.44 -16.35
N LEU A 79 -0.58 -3.19 -16.02
CA LEU A 79 -1.75 -3.51 -16.83
C LEU A 79 -2.08 -2.43 -17.88
N GLY A 80 -1.16 -1.49 -18.14
CA GLY A 80 -1.34 -0.40 -19.12
C GLY A 80 -2.03 0.85 -18.57
N GLY A 81 -2.26 0.94 -17.26
CA GLY A 81 -2.86 2.09 -16.60
C GLY A 81 -2.02 3.36 -16.72
N SER A 82 -2.66 4.48 -17.06
CA SER A 82 -2.02 5.80 -17.15
C SER A 82 -2.85 6.88 -16.44
N GLN A 83 -2.20 7.97 -16.03
CA GLN A 83 -2.89 9.10 -15.39
C GLN A 83 -4.00 9.71 -16.26
N TRP A 84 -3.89 9.59 -17.59
CA TRP A 84 -4.93 10.02 -18.53
C TRP A 84 -6.25 9.27 -18.38
N HIS A 85 -6.23 8.04 -17.87
CA HIS A 85 -7.48 7.32 -17.57
C HIS A 85 -8.32 8.03 -16.50
N PHE A 86 -7.70 8.73 -15.55
CA PHE A 86 -8.46 9.51 -14.58
C PHE A 86 -9.19 10.70 -15.21
N LEU A 87 -8.66 11.26 -16.30
CA LEU A 87 -9.26 12.38 -17.00
C LEU A 87 -10.30 11.92 -18.02
N PHE A 88 -9.97 10.91 -18.84
CA PHE A 88 -10.82 10.50 -19.97
C PHE A 88 -11.71 9.29 -19.69
N ALA A 89 -11.32 8.38 -18.79
CA ALA A 89 -12.06 7.15 -18.49
C ALA A 89 -12.81 7.19 -17.15
N ARG A 90 -12.97 8.38 -16.54
CA ARG A 90 -13.58 8.55 -15.20
C ARG A 90 -14.96 7.89 -15.07
N LYS A 91 -15.83 8.03 -16.08
CA LYS A 91 -17.18 7.44 -16.08
C LYS A 91 -17.12 5.91 -16.05
N ALA A 92 -16.34 5.32 -16.97
CA ALA A 92 -16.16 3.86 -17.05
C ALA A 92 -15.56 3.29 -15.75
N MET A 93 -14.60 3.98 -15.14
CA MET A 93 -14.04 3.59 -13.84
C MET A 93 -15.10 3.63 -12.73
N ALA A 94 -15.92 4.69 -12.67
CA ALA A 94 -16.99 4.80 -11.67
C ALA A 94 -18.07 3.72 -11.85
N GLU A 95 -18.39 3.36 -13.09
CA GLU A 95 -19.34 2.30 -13.42
C GLU A 95 -18.79 0.92 -13.04
N ALA A 96 -17.53 0.62 -13.36
CA ALA A 96 -16.87 -0.62 -12.97
C ALA A 96 -16.87 -0.82 -11.44
N VAL A 97 -16.61 0.25 -10.68
CA VAL A 97 -16.71 0.23 -9.20
C VAL A 97 -18.13 -0.05 -8.72
N ARG A 98 -19.16 0.50 -9.38
CA ARG A 98 -20.57 0.24 -9.03
C ARG A 98 -20.96 -1.21 -9.31
N MET A 99 -20.51 -1.76 -10.44
CA MET A 99 -20.86 -3.12 -10.86
C MET A 99 -20.30 -4.19 -9.92
N HIS A 100 -19.12 -3.98 -9.32
CA HIS A 100 -18.51 -4.91 -8.37
C HIS A 100 -19.07 -4.83 -6.94
N ARG A 101 -19.95 -3.86 -6.63
CA ARG A 101 -20.52 -3.67 -5.28
C ARG A 101 -21.89 -4.37 -5.10
N ASN A 102 -22.46 -4.93 -6.16
CA ASN A 102 -23.70 -5.69 -6.16
C ASN A 102 -23.40 -7.18 -6.30
#